data_AF-A0A956U0J8-F1
#
_entry.id   AF-A0A956U0J8-F1
#
_cell.length_a   1.000
_cell.length_b   1.000
_cell.length_c   1.000
_cell.angle_alpha   90.00
_cell.angle_beta   90.00
_cell.angle_gamma   90.00
#
_symmetry.space_group_name_H-M   'P 1'
#
loop_
_entity.id
_entity.type
_entity.pdbx_description
1 polymer ?
#
loop_
_entity_poly.entity_id
_entity_poly.type
_entity_poly.pdbx_seq_one_letter_code
_entity_poly.pdbx_strand_id
1 'polypeptide(L)'
;MTNTSAVKERNGEEPAGYRGCAHCGDPTDTRTAVEAGDLRFCCTGCRAVFEILNTLGLDDYYKIRAAQNIPGSAPAQDPGSAEDYSYLDQKSF
;
A
#
# COMPACT_ATOMS: atom_id res chain seq x y z
N MET A 1 -54.06 1.65 17.62
CA MET A 1 -52.69 2.15 17.78
C MET A 1 -51.78 0.97 18.08
N THR A 2 -51.46 0.17 17.06
CA THR A 2 -50.54 -0.97 17.21
C THR A 2 -49.17 -0.54 16.70
N ASN A 3 -48.23 -0.60 17.64
CA ASN A 3 -46.84 -0.20 17.54
C ASN A 3 -46.09 -1.15 16.60
N THR A 4 -45.73 -0.70 15.40
CA THR A 4 -44.89 -1.48 14.47
C THR A 4 -43.42 -1.23 14.82
N SER A 5 -42.89 -2.04 15.75
CA SER A 5 -41.44 -2.23 15.88
C SER A 5 -40.96 -3.04 14.68
N ALA A 6 -40.49 -2.35 13.64
CA ALA A 6 -39.66 -2.94 12.60
C ALA A 6 -38.21 -2.93 13.10
N VAL A 7 -37.77 -4.05 13.67
CA VAL A 7 -36.35 -4.32 13.91
C VAL A 7 -35.69 -4.44 12.54
N LYS A 8 -34.97 -3.38 12.12
CA LYS A 8 -34.17 -3.40 10.91
C LYS A 8 -32.98 -4.31 11.13
N GLU A 9 -32.98 -5.44 10.42
CA GLU A 9 -31.89 -6.39 10.35
C GLU A 9 -30.57 -5.66 10.04
N ARG A 10 -29.57 -5.90 10.89
CA ARG A 10 -28.23 -5.32 10.75
C ARG A 10 -27.49 -6.13 9.70
N ASN A 11 -27.54 -5.68 8.45
CA ASN A 11 -26.65 -6.14 7.40
C ASN A 11 -25.21 -5.84 7.82
N GLY A 12 -24.40 -6.91 7.92
CA GLY A 12 -22.98 -6.82 8.20
C GLY A 12 -22.25 -6.15 7.05
N GLU A 13 -21.66 -5.00 7.34
CA GLU A 13 -20.52 -4.45 6.60
C GLU A 13 -19.50 -4.06 7.67
N GLU A 14 -18.61 -5.00 7.97
CA GLU A 14 -17.38 -4.72 8.74
C GLU A 14 -16.63 -3.59 8.02
N PRO A 15 -16.08 -2.57 8.71
CA PRO A 15 -15.30 -1.55 8.03
C PRO A 15 -14.04 -2.26 7.52
N ALA A 16 -13.94 -2.48 6.20
CA ALA A 16 -12.71 -2.93 5.58
C ALA A 16 -11.68 -1.81 5.75
N GLY A 17 -11.02 -1.83 6.90
CA GLY A 17 -9.99 -0.89 7.31
C GLY A 17 -8.83 -1.03 6.35
N TYR A 18 -8.89 -0.23 5.29
CA TYR A 18 -7.78 0.05 4.43
C TYR A 18 -6.68 0.65 5.31
N ARG A 19 -5.72 -0.18 5.68
CA ARG A 19 -4.47 0.26 6.29
C ARG A 19 -3.46 0.34 5.15
N GLY A 20 -2.75 1.47 5.05
CA GLY A 20 -1.72 1.64 4.03
C GLY A 20 -0.55 0.69 4.27
N CYS A 21 0.22 0.43 3.22
CA CYS A 21 1.45 -0.35 3.30
C CYS A 21 2.45 0.35 4.22
N ALA A 22 3.06 -0.38 5.16
CA ALA A 22 4.01 0.18 6.12
C ALA A 22 5.30 0.74 5.48
N HIS A 23 5.61 0.35 4.23
CA HIS A 23 6.75 0.87 3.50
C HIS A 23 6.40 2.05 2.58
N CYS A 24 5.66 1.81 1.49
CA CYS A 24 5.34 2.84 0.50
C CYS A 24 4.15 3.73 0.86
N GLY A 25 3.29 3.32 1.81
CA GLY A 25 2.07 4.04 2.16
C GLY A 25 0.91 3.84 1.16
N ASP A 26 1.12 3.08 0.09
CA ASP A 26 0.07 2.79 -0.88
C ASP A 26 -1.03 1.89 -0.27
N PRO A 27 -2.22 1.89 -0.89
CA PRO A 27 -3.25 0.88 -0.69
C PRO A 27 -2.75 -0.52 -0.41
N THR A 28 -3.35 -1.19 0.59
CA THR A 28 -3.26 -2.64 0.69
C THR A 28 -4.64 -3.25 0.54
N ASP A 29 -4.75 -4.24 -0.36
CA ASP A 29 -5.91 -5.12 -0.39
C ASP A 29 -5.70 -6.20 0.68
N THR A 30 -6.68 -6.33 1.58
CA THR A 30 -6.70 -7.34 2.63
C THR A 30 -6.49 -8.78 2.14
N ARG A 31 -6.78 -9.08 0.87
CA ARG A 31 -6.62 -10.43 0.29
C ARG A 31 -5.22 -10.73 -0.22
N THR A 32 -4.49 -9.70 -0.65
CA THR A 32 -3.17 -9.84 -1.30
C THR A 32 -2.03 -9.28 -0.45
N ALA A 33 -2.36 -8.60 0.64
CA ALA A 33 -1.39 -8.04 1.54
C ALA A 33 -0.47 -9.10 2.16
N VAL A 34 0.78 -8.71 2.34
CA VAL A 34 1.76 -9.50 3.11
C VAL A 34 1.76 -8.97 4.54
N GLU A 35 1.48 -9.84 5.51
CA GLU A 35 1.47 -9.51 6.93
C GLU A 35 2.81 -9.87 7.59
N ALA A 36 3.29 -9.03 8.51
CA ALA A 36 4.43 -9.32 9.38
C ALA A 36 4.21 -8.69 10.76
N GLY A 37 3.79 -9.51 11.73
CA GLY A 37 3.36 -9.01 13.04
C GLY A 37 2.15 -8.08 12.89
N ASP A 38 2.26 -6.86 13.41
CA ASP A 38 1.22 -5.82 13.31
C ASP A 38 1.35 -4.94 12.05
N LEU A 39 2.30 -5.26 11.17
CA LEU A 39 2.57 -4.51 9.95
C LEU A 39 2.03 -5.21 8.71
N ARG A 40 1.56 -4.40 7.77
CA ARG A 40 0.99 -4.84 6.49
C ARG A 40 1.72 -4.22 5.30
N PHE A 41 1.93 -5.00 4.24
CA PHE A 41 2.60 -4.57 3.01
C PHE A 41 1.78 -4.90 1.76
N CYS A 42 1.84 -4.04 0.73
CA CYS A 42 1.14 -4.29 -0.54
C CYS A 42 1.77 -5.41 -1.38
N CYS A 43 3.04 -5.75 -1.14
CA CYS A 43 3.76 -6.83 -1.82
C CYS A 43 4.99 -7.29 -1.03
N THR A 44 5.58 -8.42 -1.40
CA THR A 44 6.81 -8.96 -0.81
C THR A 44 7.99 -8.01 -0.94
N GLY A 45 8.08 -7.24 -2.05
CA GLY A 45 9.13 -6.25 -2.25
C GLY A 45 9.09 -5.14 -1.20
N CYS A 46 7.90 -4.62 -0.88
CA CYS A 46 7.73 -3.60 0.15
C CYS A 46 8.13 -4.11 1.55
N ARG A 47 7.81 -5.37 1.87
CA ARG A 47 8.26 -6.01 3.11
C ARG A 47 9.78 -6.11 3.15
N ALA A 48 10.42 -6.58 2.08
CA ALA A 48 11.86 -6.76 2.03
C ALA A 48 12.61 -5.43 2.21
N VAL A 49 12.18 -4.36 1.53
CA VAL A 49 12.81 -3.03 1.69
C VAL A 49 12.61 -2.52 3.11
N PHE A 50 11.42 -2.67 3.69
CA PHE A 50 11.19 -2.32 5.09
C PHE A 50 12.14 -3.06 6.04
N GLU A 51 12.27 -4.38 5.89
CA GLU A 51 13.17 -5.19 6.71
C GLU A 51 14.64 -4.78 6.54
N ILE A 52 15.09 -4.51 5.30
CA ILE A 52 16.45 -4.03 5.02
C ILE A 52 16.72 -2.70 5.74
N LEU A 53 15.82 -1.72 5.61
CA LEU A 53 15.99 -0.41 6.24
C LEU A 53 16.07 -0.53 7.77
N ASN A 54 15.17 -1.31 8.38
CA ASN A 54 15.17 -1.50 9.82
C ASN A 54 16.41 -2.27 10.31
N THR A 55 16.81 -3.33 9.60
CA THR A 55 17.97 -4.16 9.99
C THR A 55 19.28 -3.40 9.89
N LEU A 56 19.39 -2.46 8.95
CA LEU A 56 20.58 -1.63 8.77
C LEU A 56 20.57 -0.34 9.62
N GLY A 57 19.56 -0.12 10.46
CA GLY A 57 19.43 1.12 11.25
C GLY A 57 19.20 2.36 10.37
N LEU A 58 18.55 2.19 9.23
CA LEU A 58 18.17 3.24 8.28
C LEU A 58 16.68 3.61 8.38
N ASP A 59 16.02 3.28 9.49
CA ASP A 59 14.61 3.54 9.75
C ASP A 59 14.27 5.04 9.88
N ASP A 60 15.27 5.89 10.12
CA ASP A 60 15.14 7.36 10.02
C ASP A 60 14.64 7.82 8.64
N TYR A 61 14.79 6.99 7.61
CA TYR A 61 14.13 7.16 6.31
C TYR A 61 12.65 7.54 6.45
N TYR A 62 11.90 6.86 7.33
CA TYR A 62 10.47 7.09 7.47
C TYR A 62 10.16 8.45 8.12
N LYS A 63 11.02 8.94 9.00
CA LYS A 63 10.91 10.28 9.60
C LYS A 63 11.16 11.36 8.56
N ILE A 64 12.22 11.19 7.77
CA ILE A 64 12.57 12.11 6.67
C ILE A 64 11.44 12.14 5.64
N ARG A 65 10.94 10.98 5.23
CA ARG A 65 9.85 10.86 4.26
C ARG A 65 8.58 11.59 4.72
N ALA A 66 8.21 11.41 5.99
CA ALA A 66 7.07 12.10 6.59
C ALA A 66 7.27 13.62 6.64
N ALA A 67 8.46 14.08 7.05
CA ALA A 67 8.80 15.51 7.10
C ALA A 67 8.77 16.18 5.72
N GLN A 68 9.15 15.45 4.66
CA GLN A 68 9.16 15.94 3.27
C GLN A 68 7.80 15.79 2.57
N ASN A 69 6.79 15.24 3.25
CA ASN A 69 5.46 14.96 2.70
C ASN A 69 5.51 14.23 1.34
N ILE A 70 6.45 13.28 1.20
CA ILE A 70 6.58 12.50 -0.04
C ILE A 70 5.42 11.49 -0.07
N PRO A 71 4.47 11.62 -1.04
CA PRO A 71 3.37 10.68 -1.17
C PRO A 71 3.88 9.28 -1.57
N GLY A 72 2.98 8.33 -1.77
CA GLY A 72 3.29 6.95 -2.17
C GLY A 72 4.30 6.79 -3.31
N SER A 73 4.67 5.55 -3.62
CA SER A 73 5.66 5.19 -4.64
C SER A 73 5.19 5.44 -6.09
N ALA A 74 4.53 6.57 -6.35
CA ALA A 74 4.35 7.03 -7.70
C ALA A 74 5.73 7.30 -8.31
N PRO A 75 6.08 6.69 -9.45
CA PRO A 75 7.33 7.00 -10.13
C PRO A 75 7.37 8.49 -10.46
N ALA A 76 8.53 9.10 -10.28
CA ALA A 76 8.76 10.49 -10.67
C ALA A 76 8.32 10.64 -12.15
N GLN A 77 7.36 11.52 -12.40
CA GLN A 77 6.90 11.83 -13.75
C GLN A 77 7.95 12.75 -14.37
N ASP A 78 8.97 12.18 -15.01
CA ASP A 78 9.88 12.96 -15.84
C ASP A 78 9.18 13.24 -17.18
N PRO A 79 8.88 14.50 -17.53
CA PRO A 79 8.28 14.84 -18.82
C PRO A 79 9.16 14.48 -20.02
N GLY A 80 10.45 14.19 -19.81
CA GLY A 80 11.39 13.69 -20.82
C GLY A 80 11.50 12.17 -20.90
N SER A 81 10.97 11.39 -19.94
CA SER A 81 11.13 9.94 -19.89
C SER A 81 10.14 9.16 -20.75
N ALA A 82 9.56 9.79 -21.78
CA ALA A 82 8.80 9.11 -22.83
C ALA A 82 9.73 8.32 -23.76
N GLU A 83 10.74 7.67 -23.21
CA GLU A 83 11.56 6.71 -23.93
C GLU A 83 10.66 5.54 -24.29
N ASP A 84 10.67 5.18 -25.58
CA ASP A 84 9.90 4.06 -26.10
C ASP A 84 10.55 2.76 -25.62
N TYR A 85 10.08 2.26 -24.47
CA TYR A 85 10.47 0.96 -23.95
C TYR A 85 9.92 -0.22 -24.79
N SER A 86 9.45 0.01 -26.02
CA SER A 86 8.98 -1.03 -26.95
C SER A 86 9.97 -2.18 -27.15
N TYR A 87 11.27 -1.97 -26.92
CA TYR A 87 12.26 -3.06 -26.91
C TYR A 87 11.99 -4.11 -25.83
N LEU A 88 11.47 -3.72 -24.66
CA LEU A 88 11.08 -4.65 -23.59
C LEU A 88 9.81 -5.43 -23.93
N ASP A 89 8.99 -4.89 -24.85
CA ASP A 89 7.77 -5.50 -25.36
C ASP A 89 8.03 -6.43 -26.56
N GLN A 90 9.28 -6.50 -27.05
CA GLN A 90 9.65 -7.45 -28.10
C GLN A 90 9.62 -8.87 -27.51
N LYS A 91 8.59 -9.62 -27.91
CA LYS A 91 8.34 -11.03 -27.50
C LYS A 91 9.30 -12.05 -28.13
N SER A 92 10.51 -11.66 -28.51
CA SER A 92 11.48 -12.56 -29.13
C SER A 92 12.57 -12.97 -28.13
N PHE A 93 12.37 -14.15 -27.56
CA PHE A 93 13.43 -15.08 -27.18
C PHE A 93 13.51 -16.19 -28.23
#